data_AF-A0A9E2G8I3-F1
#
_entry.id   AF-A0A9E2G8I3-F1
#
_cell.length_a   1.000
_cell.length_b   1.000
_cell.length_c   1.000
_cell.angle_alpha   90.00
_cell.angle_beta   90.00
_cell.angle_gamma   90.00
#
_symmetry.space_group_name_H-M   'P 1'
#
loop_
_entity.id
_entity.type
_entity.pdbx_description
1 polymer ?
#
loop_
_entity_poly.entity_id
_entity_poly.type
_entity_poly.pdbx_seq_one_letter_code
_entity_poly.pdbx_strand_id
1 'polypeptide(L)'
;MGSEQLMIDDFVAYYGKKTGFVIHHSVVTGDGDKPDLVFETTINAKSYLLAIECKTDASVTNVPNYSKQLFGEILKNRKSIYFNTFSTTHTKAYGIFLNFESNKMSDIGSFLSRHIGHSDWINFGKYYEAEFVFLYDQINHQLHYCDWSNFLTNPTTVMI
;
A
#
# COMPACT_ATOMS: atom_id res chain seq x y z
N MET A 1 -8.46 -18.56 3.02
CA MET A 1 -8.37 -17.13 2.64
C MET A 1 -6.96 -16.68 2.98
N GLY A 2 -6.26 -15.99 2.06
CA GLY A 2 -4.89 -15.52 2.29
C GLY A 2 -4.85 -14.40 3.34
N SER A 3 -3.71 -14.20 4.01
CA SER A 3 -3.53 -13.19 5.06
C SER A 3 -3.74 -11.76 4.53
N GLU A 4 -3.37 -11.49 3.27
CA GLU A 4 -3.61 -10.20 2.63
C GLU A 4 -5.11 -9.90 2.49
N GLN A 5 -5.91 -10.88 2.06
CA GLN A 5 -7.35 -10.70 1.91
C GLN A 5 -8.02 -10.44 3.28
N LEU A 6 -7.61 -11.15 4.33
CA LEU A 6 -8.13 -10.90 5.68
C LEU A 6 -7.85 -9.47 6.15
N MET A 7 -6.69 -8.92 5.78
CA MET A 7 -6.36 -7.53 6.10
C MET A 7 -7.21 -6.52 5.34
N ILE A 8 -7.45 -6.78 4.06
CA ILE A 8 -8.33 -5.94 3.25
C ILE A 8 -9.77 -6.00 3.76
N ASP A 9 -10.28 -7.18 4.09
CA ASP A 9 -11.64 -7.37 4.60
C ASP A 9 -11.86 -6.59 5.90
N ASP A 10 -10.89 -6.66 6.83
CA ASP A 10 -10.94 -5.89 8.08
C ASP A 10 -10.91 -4.38 7.84
N PHE A 11 -9.99 -3.91 6.98
CA PHE A 11 -9.92 -2.51 6.56
C PHE A 11 -11.24 -2.03 5.96
N VAL A 12 -11.84 -2.79 5.03
CA VAL A 12 -13.11 -2.42 4.39
C VAL A 12 -14.27 -2.42 5.39
N ALA A 13 -14.32 -3.39 6.30
CA ALA A 13 -15.36 -3.46 7.33
C ALA A 13 -15.35 -2.21 8.23
N TYR A 14 -14.15 -1.71 8.55
CA TYR A 14 -13.96 -0.59 9.45
C TYR A 14 -13.97 0.78 8.74
N TYR A 15 -13.16 0.96 7.70
CA TYR A 15 -13.01 2.22 6.97
C TYR A 15 -14.00 2.39 5.82
N GLY A 16 -14.55 1.33 5.23
CA GLY A 16 -15.51 1.42 4.12
C GLY A 16 -16.83 2.10 4.48
N LYS A 17 -17.10 2.32 5.77
CA LYS A 17 -18.26 3.05 6.30
C LYS A 17 -17.90 4.44 6.85
N LYS A 18 -16.61 4.78 6.95
CA LYS A 18 -16.16 6.08 7.48
C LYS A 18 -16.27 7.16 6.42
N THR A 19 -16.70 8.36 6.83
CA THR A 19 -16.64 9.54 5.97
C THR A 19 -15.20 9.82 5.56
N GLY A 20 -14.96 10.10 4.28
CA GLY A 20 -13.62 10.35 3.74
C GLY A 20 -12.94 9.14 3.11
N PHE A 21 -13.60 7.98 3.08
CA PHE A 21 -13.17 6.81 2.32
C PHE A 21 -14.26 6.34 1.36
N VAL A 22 -13.86 6.04 0.11
CA VAL A 22 -14.74 5.38 -0.87
C VAL A 22 -14.00 4.17 -1.43
N ILE A 23 -14.48 2.97 -1.14
CA ILE A 23 -13.84 1.72 -1.60
C ILE A 23 -14.44 1.32 -2.95
N HIS A 24 -13.58 1.16 -3.96
CA HIS A 24 -13.96 0.75 -5.31
C HIS A 24 -13.60 -0.70 -5.62
N HIS A 25 -12.53 -1.22 -5.02
CA HIS A 25 -12.05 -2.58 -5.20
C HIS A 25 -11.31 -3.08 -3.96
N SER A 26 -11.44 -4.36 -3.60
CA SER A 26 -10.89 -4.90 -2.35
C SER A 26 -10.71 -6.42 -2.37
N VAL A 27 -10.13 -6.95 -3.45
CA VAL A 27 -9.94 -8.40 -3.62
C VAL A 27 -8.51 -8.70 -4.04
N VAL A 28 -7.84 -9.58 -3.29
CA VAL A 28 -6.54 -10.15 -3.66
C VAL A 28 -6.76 -11.20 -4.73
N THR A 29 -6.43 -10.89 -5.98
CA THR A 29 -6.53 -11.83 -7.09
C THR A 29 -5.16 -12.30 -7.52
N GLY A 30 -4.87 -13.59 -7.38
CA GLY A 30 -3.59 -14.17 -7.86
C GLY A 30 -3.43 -14.17 -9.39
N ASP A 31 -4.53 -13.98 -10.14
CA ASP A 31 -4.61 -14.23 -11.58
C ASP A 31 -5.04 -13.01 -12.44
N GLY A 32 -5.04 -11.76 -11.94
CA GLY A 32 -5.66 -10.66 -12.70
C GLY A 32 -4.96 -9.31 -12.61
N ASP A 33 -4.99 -8.58 -13.73
CA ASP A 33 -4.47 -7.22 -13.96
C ASP A 33 -5.12 -6.13 -13.07
N LYS A 34 -5.23 -6.36 -11.76
CA LYS A 34 -5.96 -5.48 -10.83
C LYS A 34 -5.17 -5.28 -9.54
N PRO A 35 -5.16 -4.05 -8.99
CA PRO A 35 -4.66 -3.81 -7.65
C PRO A 35 -5.50 -4.55 -6.62
N ASP A 36 -4.89 -4.99 -5.52
CA ASP A 36 -5.61 -5.66 -4.42
C ASP A 36 -6.67 -4.75 -3.78
N LEU A 37 -6.36 -3.46 -3.65
CA LEU A 37 -7.22 -2.47 -3.02
C LEU A 37 -7.23 -1.16 -3.82
N VAL A 38 -8.42 -0.64 -4.13
CA VAL A 38 -8.61 0.66 -4.75
C VAL A 38 -9.60 1.48 -3.93
N PHE A 39 -9.17 2.66 -3.49
CA PHE A 39 -10.04 3.56 -2.73
C PHE A 39 -9.70 5.03 -2.94
N GLU A 40 -10.67 5.88 -2.64
CA GLU A 40 -10.47 7.34 -2.56
C GLU A 40 -10.35 7.79 -1.11
N THR A 41 -9.47 8.76 -0.88
CA THR A 41 -9.35 9.45 0.41
C THR A 41 -8.75 10.85 0.25
N THR A 42 -8.73 11.64 1.32
CA THR A 42 -8.09 12.96 1.34
C THR A 42 -6.88 12.93 2.27
N ILE A 43 -5.71 13.23 1.73
CA ILE A 43 -4.43 13.30 2.46
C ILE A 43 -3.90 14.73 2.28
N ASN A 44 -3.59 15.41 3.38
CA ASN A 44 -3.06 16.78 3.38
C ASN A 44 -3.90 17.75 2.50
N ALA A 45 -5.23 17.70 2.67
CA ALA A 45 -6.21 18.49 1.90
C ALA A 45 -6.23 18.25 0.38
N LYS A 46 -5.60 17.17 -0.10
CA LYS A 46 -5.60 16.74 -1.49
C LYS A 46 -6.33 15.41 -1.62
N SER A 47 -7.25 15.32 -2.58
CA SER A 47 -8.03 14.10 -2.81
C SER A 47 -7.28 13.15 -3.75
N TYR A 48 -7.17 11.90 -3.32
CA TYR A 48 -6.45 10.85 -4.01
C TYR A 48 -7.38 9.71 -4.41
N LEU A 49 -7.08 9.12 -5.57
CA LEU A 49 -7.50 7.78 -5.94
C LEU A 49 -6.25 6.91 -5.84
N LEU A 50 -6.31 5.88 -4.99
CA LEU A 50 -5.17 5.05 -4.64
C LEU A 50 -5.35 3.65 -5.18
N ALA A 51 -4.35 3.14 -5.90
CA ALA A 51 -4.25 1.73 -6.29
C ALA A 51 -3.13 1.10 -5.48
N ILE A 52 -3.50 0.16 -4.63
CA ILE A 52 -2.63 -0.30 -3.57
C ILE A 52 -2.42 -1.81 -3.68
N GLU A 53 -1.14 -2.18 -3.63
CA GLU A 53 -0.71 -3.57 -3.49
C GLU A 53 -0.67 -3.94 -2.02
N CYS A 54 -1.32 -5.02 -1.65
CA CYS A 54 -1.39 -5.48 -0.28
C CYS A 54 -0.32 -6.56 -0.03
N LYS A 55 0.47 -6.39 1.03
CA LYS A 55 1.44 -7.39 1.47
C LYS A 55 1.40 -7.51 2.98
N THR A 56 1.11 -8.70 3.48
CA THR A 56 1.28 -8.98 4.91
C THR A 56 2.73 -9.27 5.23
N ASP A 57 3.14 -8.93 6.44
CA ASP A 57 4.51 -9.11 6.90
C ASP A 57 4.99 -10.55 6.69
N ALA A 58 6.05 -10.68 5.89
CA ALA A 58 6.77 -11.92 5.65
C ALA A 58 8.01 -12.03 6.56
N SER A 59 8.11 -11.26 7.65
CA SER A 59 9.22 -11.32 8.62
C SER A 59 9.51 -12.72 9.17
N VAL A 60 8.59 -13.68 8.95
CA VAL A 60 8.72 -15.09 9.30
C VAL A 60 9.32 -15.96 8.17
N THR A 61 9.35 -15.48 6.93
CA THR A 61 9.81 -16.25 5.76
C THR A 61 10.85 -15.49 4.95
N ASN A 62 12.00 -16.13 4.75
CA ASN A 62 13.05 -15.64 3.86
C ASN A 62 12.56 -15.77 2.41
N VAL A 63 11.69 -14.87 1.95
CA VAL A 63 11.06 -14.96 0.61
C VAL A 63 12.08 -14.53 -0.44
N PRO A 64 12.60 -15.45 -1.28
CA PRO A 64 13.51 -15.08 -2.35
C PRO A 64 12.78 -14.18 -3.36
N ASN A 65 13.44 -13.13 -3.85
CA ASN A 65 12.88 -12.18 -4.83
C ASN A 65 11.69 -11.33 -4.33
N TYR A 66 11.53 -11.14 -3.01
CA TYR A 66 10.48 -10.28 -2.44
C TYR A 66 10.38 -8.90 -3.13
N SER A 67 11.53 -8.25 -3.36
CA SER A 67 11.60 -6.96 -4.06
C SER A 67 11.07 -6.99 -5.50
N LYS A 68 11.38 -8.07 -6.25
CA LYS A 68 10.87 -8.24 -7.62
C LYS A 68 9.37 -8.51 -7.64
N GLN A 69 8.86 -9.25 -6.65
CA GLN A 69 7.42 -9.48 -6.51
C GLN A 69 6.72 -8.17 -6.20
N LEU A 70 7.17 -7.43 -5.17
CA LEU A 70 6.58 -6.14 -4.79
C LEU A 70 6.52 -5.14 -5.95
N PHE A 71 7.67 -4.89 -6.60
CA PHE A 71 7.72 -3.98 -7.74
C PHE A 71 6.96 -4.50 -8.95
N GLY A 72 7.02 -5.82 -9.20
CA GLY A 72 6.29 -6.46 -10.29
C GLY A 72 4.78 -6.26 -10.18
N GLU A 73 4.20 -6.48 -9.00
CA GLU A 73 2.76 -6.31 -8.78
C GLU A 73 2.34 -4.83 -8.89
N ILE A 74 3.10 -3.89 -8.30
CA ILE A 74 2.83 -2.44 -8.47
C ILE A 74 2.83 -2.04 -9.96
N LEU A 75 3.78 -2.56 -10.74
CA LEU A 75 3.85 -2.29 -12.18
C LEU A 75 2.66 -2.87 -12.97
N LYS A 76 2.15 -4.04 -12.56
CA LYS A 76 0.95 -4.62 -13.16
C LYS A 76 -0.27 -3.76 -12.83
N ASN A 77 -0.40 -3.31 -11.59
CA ASN A 77 -1.51 -2.47 -11.11
C ASN A 77 -1.66 -1.19 -11.93
N ARG A 78 -0.53 -0.58 -12.36
CA ARG A 78 -0.54 0.59 -13.24
C ARG A 78 -1.19 0.34 -14.61
N LYS A 79 -1.04 -0.87 -15.16
CA LYS A 79 -1.63 -1.25 -16.45
C LYS A 79 -3.11 -1.60 -16.33
N SER A 80 -3.64 -1.65 -15.10
CA SER A 80 -5.03 -1.98 -14.86
C SER A 80 -5.97 -0.93 -15.46
N ILE A 81 -6.96 -1.41 -16.22
CA ILE A 81 -8.03 -0.56 -16.75
C ILE A 81 -8.84 0.14 -15.64
N TYR A 82 -8.84 -0.41 -14.42
CA TYR A 82 -9.57 0.16 -13.28
C TYR A 82 -9.13 1.60 -13.03
N PHE A 83 -7.83 1.90 -13.03
CA PHE A 83 -7.37 3.26 -12.77
C PHE A 83 -7.77 4.28 -13.85
N ASN A 84 -8.08 3.81 -15.06
CA ASN A 84 -8.50 4.66 -16.16
C ASN A 84 -9.99 4.95 -16.18
N THR A 85 -10.80 4.19 -15.42
CA THR A 85 -12.26 4.36 -15.39
C THR A 85 -12.76 5.34 -14.33
N PHE A 86 -11.91 5.74 -13.38
CA PHE A 86 -12.31 6.63 -12.27
C PHE A 86 -11.92 8.10 -12.50
N SER A 87 -12.57 8.98 -11.72
CA SER A 87 -12.58 10.44 -11.87
C SER A 87 -11.23 11.08 -12.22
N THR A 88 -11.25 12.07 -13.10
CA THR A 88 -10.09 12.91 -13.46
C THR A 88 -9.77 13.99 -12.42
N THR A 89 -10.63 14.20 -11.42
CA THR A 89 -10.42 15.23 -10.38
C THR A 89 -9.49 14.76 -9.26
N HIS A 90 -9.35 13.44 -9.07
CA HIS A 90 -8.49 12.87 -8.05
C HIS A 90 -7.04 12.74 -8.55
N THR A 91 -6.09 12.99 -7.65
CA THR A 91 -4.71 12.62 -7.95
C THR A 91 -4.57 11.12 -7.86
N LYS A 92 -4.05 10.53 -8.94
CA LYS A 92 -3.76 9.11 -9.07
C LYS A 92 -2.43 8.82 -8.41
N ALA A 93 -2.42 7.92 -7.43
CA ALA A 93 -1.18 7.50 -6.78
C ALA A 93 -1.18 5.99 -6.52
N TYR A 94 0.02 5.43 -6.54
CA TYR A 94 0.26 4.02 -6.21
C TYR A 94 0.92 3.91 -4.85
N GLY A 95 0.79 2.74 -4.24
CA GLY A 95 1.39 2.49 -2.94
C GLY A 95 1.33 1.03 -2.54
N ILE A 96 1.80 0.80 -1.34
CA ILE A 96 1.75 -0.52 -0.70
C ILE A 96 0.96 -0.42 0.59
N PHE A 97 0.22 -1.48 0.91
CA PHE A 97 -0.52 -1.66 2.15
C PHE A 97 0.11 -2.79 2.93
N LEU A 98 0.71 -2.44 4.06
CA LEU A 98 1.40 -3.38 4.92
C LEU A 98 0.65 -3.54 6.23
N ASN A 99 0.53 -4.78 6.69
CA ASN A 99 0.18 -5.01 8.08
C ASN A 99 1.36 -4.57 8.95
N PHE A 100 1.07 -3.88 10.05
CA PHE A 100 2.05 -3.68 11.10
C PHE A 100 1.41 -3.85 12.48
N GLU A 101 2.16 -4.43 13.39
CA GLU A 101 1.86 -4.26 14.81
C GLU A 101 2.48 -2.93 15.25
N SER A 102 1.73 -2.08 15.95
CA SER A 102 2.11 -0.71 16.36
C SER A 102 3.57 -0.51 16.79
N ASN A 103 4.20 -1.52 17.39
CA ASN A 103 5.57 -1.47 17.91
C ASN A 103 6.67 -1.96 16.94
N LYS A 104 6.33 -2.34 15.70
CA LYS A 104 7.24 -3.02 14.75
C LYS A 104 7.54 -2.23 13.48
N MET A 105 7.25 -0.94 13.43
CA MET A 105 7.49 -0.13 12.22
C MET A 105 8.97 -0.13 11.79
N SER A 106 9.90 -0.05 12.73
CA SER A 106 11.34 -0.17 12.48
C SER A 106 11.72 -1.49 11.83
N ASP A 107 11.01 -2.56 12.16
CA ASP A 107 11.28 -3.91 11.69
C ASP A 107 10.86 -4.08 10.24
N ILE A 108 9.75 -3.44 9.84
CA ILE A 108 9.28 -3.42 8.45
C ILE A 108 10.25 -2.66 7.55
N GLY A 109 10.67 -1.45 7.96
CA GLY A 109 11.66 -0.67 7.21
C GLY A 109 12.99 -1.42 7.06
N SER A 110 13.47 -2.03 8.15
CA SER A 110 14.68 -2.86 8.17
C SER A 110 14.55 -4.14 7.33
N PHE A 111 13.35 -4.71 7.25
CA PHE A 111 13.07 -5.85 6.37
C PHE A 111 13.17 -5.43 4.91
N LEU A 112 12.47 -4.38 4.49
CA LEU A 112 12.52 -3.90 3.10
C LEU A 112 13.94 -3.50 2.69
N SER A 113 14.70 -2.83 3.56
CA SER A 113 16.07 -2.40 3.26
C SER A 113 17.06 -3.57 3.06
N ARG A 114 16.73 -4.78 3.53
CA ARG A 114 17.52 -6.00 3.24
C ARG A 114 17.29 -6.53 1.82
N HIS A 115 16.15 -6.21 1.21
CA HIS A 115 15.76 -6.73 -0.10
C HIS A 115 15.81 -5.68 -1.23
N ILE A 116 15.77 -4.40 -0.87
CA ILE A 116 15.67 -3.27 -1.79
C ILE A 116 16.71 -2.22 -1.39
N GLY A 117 17.58 -1.85 -2.33
CA GLY A 117 18.50 -0.73 -2.14
C GLY A 117 17.72 0.58 -2.02
N HIS A 118 18.15 1.46 -1.12
CA HIS A 118 17.47 2.74 -0.89
C HIS A 118 17.36 3.60 -2.16
N SER A 119 18.39 3.61 -3.01
CA SER A 119 18.35 4.30 -4.31
C SER A 119 17.29 3.72 -5.24
N ASP A 120 17.14 2.40 -5.28
CA ASP A 120 16.19 1.72 -6.15
C ASP A 120 14.76 2.02 -5.70
N TRP A 121 14.53 2.02 -4.39
CA TRP A 121 13.26 2.42 -3.79
C TRP A 121 12.87 3.85 -4.18
N ILE A 122 13.75 4.83 -3.98
CA ILE A 122 13.48 6.23 -4.36
C ILE A 122 13.22 6.36 -5.86
N ASN A 123 14.08 5.75 -6.69
CA ASN A 123 13.98 5.87 -8.13
C ASN A 123 12.70 5.20 -8.66
N PHE A 124 12.32 4.06 -8.10
CA PHE A 124 11.08 3.37 -8.42
C PHE A 124 9.87 4.26 -8.10
N GLY A 125 9.80 4.84 -6.90
CA GLY A 125 8.70 5.72 -6.51
C GLY A 125 8.55 6.93 -7.41
N LYS A 126 9.66 7.58 -7.77
CA LYS A 126 9.66 8.71 -8.73
C LYS A 126 9.19 8.31 -10.12
N TYR A 127 9.68 7.18 -10.64
CA TYR A 127 9.40 6.78 -12.03
C TYR A 127 7.99 6.20 -12.20
N TYR A 128 7.44 5.61 -11.14
CA TYR A 128 6.15 4.92 -11.18
C TYR A 128 5.07 5.56 -10.32
N GLU A 129 5.29 6.80 -9.86
CA GLU A 129 4.31 7.59 -9.09
C GLU A 129 3.79 6.85 -7.84
N ALA A 130 4.69 6.08 -7.19
CA ALA A 130 4.40 5.50 -5.89
C ALA A 130 4.65 6.56 -4.82
N GLU A 131 3.57 7.08 -4.23
CA GLU A 131 3.63 8.21 -3.29
C GLU A 131 3.61 7.74 -1.83
N PHE A 132 2.92 6.64 -1.52
CA PHE A 132 2.60 6.29 -0.14
C PHE A 132 2.92 4.84 0.23
N VAL A 133 3.37 4.67 1.46
CA VAL A 133 3.37 3.40 2.18
C VAL A 133 2.31 3.49 3.26
N PHE A 134 1.27 2.68 3.16
CA PHE A 134 0.23 2.56 4.17
C PHE A 134 0.57 1.43 5.13
N LEU A 135 0.45 1.72 6.42
CA LEU A 135 0.62 0.76 7.50
C LEU A 135 -0.71 0.63 8.24
N TYR A 136 -1.24 -0.58 8.30
CA TYR A 136 -2.50 -0.85 8.96
C TYR A 136 -2.31 -1.70 10.21
N ASP A 137 -2.69 -1.15 11.35
CA ASP A 137 -2.75 -1.87 12.62
C ASP A 137 -4.14 -2.51 12.74
N GLN A 138 -4.21 -3.80 12.44
CA GLN A 138 -5.46 -4.57 12.51
C GLN A 138 -6.01 -4.71 13.93
N ILE A 139 -5.17 -4.62 14.97
CA ILE A 139 -5.58 -4.79 16.37
C ILE A 139 -6.32 -3.53 16.83
N ASN A 140 -5.77 -2.36 16.51
CA ASN A 140 -6.30 -1.07 16.91
C ASN A 140 -7.21 -0.42 15.85
N HIS A 141 -7.32 -1.04 14.67
CA HIS A 141 -7.97 -0.50 13.48
C HIS A 141 -7.49 0.91 13.10
N GLN A 142 -6.17 1.11 13.16
CA GLN A 142 -5.54 2.39 12.84
C GLN A 142 -4.81 2.32 11.51
N LEU A 143 -5.16 3.23 10.61
CA LEU A 143 -4.43 3.44 9.36
C LEU A 143 -3.41 4.55 9.54
N HIS A 144 -2.18 4.24 9.18
CA HIS A 144 -1.10 5.21 9.07
C HIS A 144 -0.60 5.27 7.63
N TYR A 145 -0.03 6.40 7.23
CA TYR A 145 0.71 6.50 5.99
C TYR A 145 2.07 7.18 6.22
N CYS A 146 3.01 6.86 5.35
CA CYS A 146 4.31 7.50 5.24
C CYS A 146 4.57 7.83 3.77
N ASP A 147 5.27 8.93 3.52
CA ASP A 147 5.79 9.24 2.19
C ASP A 147 6.74 8.13 1.74
N TRP A 148 6.56 7.67 0.50
CA TRP A 148 7.38 6.63 -0.09
C TRP A 148 8.87 6.94 0.05
N SER A 149 9.31 8.14 -0.35
CA SER A 149 10.72 8.54 -0.34
C SER A 149 11.39 8.48 1.03
N ASN A 150 10.61 8.60 2.10
CA ASN A 150 11.14 8.71 3.46
C ASN A 150 11.05 7.38 4.24
N PHE A 151 10.26 6.42 3.73
CA PHE A 151 9.94 5.20 4.45
C PHE A 151 11.16 4.38 4.90
N LEU A 152 12.17 4.25 4.04
CA LEU A 152 13.37 3.44 4.34
C LEU A 152 14.47 4.19 5.12
N THR A 153 14.35 5.50 5.31
CA THR A 153 15.40 6.31 5.96
C THR A 153 14.97 6.89 7.28
N ASN A 154 13.81 7.53 7.31
CA ASN A 154 13.23 8.11 8.49
C ASN A 154 11.71 8.00 8.40
N PRO A 155 11.17 6.80 8.65
CA PRO A 155 9.74 6.58 8.58
C PRO A 155 8.99 7.49 9.57
N THR A 156 8.31 8.50 9.05
CA THR A 156 7.37 9.33 9.82
C THR A 156 5.97 8.99 9.39
N THR A 157 5.18 8.45 10.31
CA THR A 157 3.78 8.14 10.05
C THR A 157 2.84 9.23 10.50
N VAL A 158 1.80 9.44 9.70
CA VAL A 158 0.64 10.24 10.06
C VAL A 158 -0.57 9.31 10.06
N MET A 159 -1.38 9.38 11.12
CA MET A 159 -2.62 8.61 11.23
C MET A 159 -3.72 9.25 10.38
N ILE A 160 -4.54 8.43 9.72
CA ILE A 160 -5.74 8.84 8.97
C ILE A 160 -7.01 8.35 9.67
#